data_AF-A0A1H3QXC4-F1
#
_entry.id   AF-A0A1H3QXC4-F1
#
_cell.length_a   1.000
_cell.length_b   1.000
_cell.length_c   1.000
_cell.angle_alpha   90.00
_cell.angle_beta   90.00
_cell.angle_gamma   90.00
#
_symmetry.space_group_name_H-M   'P 1'
#
loop_
_entity.id
_entity.type
_entity.pdbx_description
1 polymer ?
#
loop_
_entity_poly.entity_id
_entity_poly.type
_entity_poly.pdbx_seq_one_letter_code
_entity_poly.pdbx_strand_id
1 'polypeptide(L)'
;MSQANIPNISPVITITRDDAVNLLLASIALEELGLSHIINAEGEKIQYILGTLPGITPVQKPTISDLLALNASVRETIRELRRKEWILQEKLESILSLETGHF
;
A
#
# COMPACT_ATOMS: atom_id res chain seq x y z
N MET A 1 1.28 -28.03 -45.09
CA MET A 1 1.80 -27.13 -44.04
C MET A 1 1.67 -27.84 -42.71
N SER A 2 2.77 -28.22 -42.04
CA SER A 2 2.72 -28.79 -40.70
C SER A 2 2.66 -27.65 -39.68
N GLN A 3 1.57 -27.55 -38.91
CA GLN A 3 1.57 -26.68 -37.72
C GLN A 3 2.60 -27.18 -36.71
N ALA A 4 3.21 -26.25 -35.98
CA ALA A 4 4.07 -26.59 -34.83
C ALA A 4 3.20 -27.22 -33.73
N ASN A 5 3.61 -28.39 -33.25
CA ASN A 5 2.98 -29.05 -32.11
C ASN A 5 3.54 -28.42 -30.83
N ILE A 6 2.81 -27.47 -30.24
CA ILE A 6 3.20 -26.88 -28.95
C ILE A 6 3.08 -28.01 -27.90
N PRO A 7 4.13 -28.32 -27.13
CA PRO A 7 4.05 -29.35 -26.09
C PRO A 7 2.97 -28.98 -25.07
N ASN A 8 2.20 -29.98 -24.63
CA ASN A 8 1.29 -29.77 -23.52
C ASN A 8 2.10 -29.50 -22.24
N ILE A 9 1.81 -28.40 -21.56
CA ILE A 9 2.40 -28.07 -20.27
C ILE A 9 1.33 -28.33 -19.20
N SER A 10 1.53 -29.35 -18.37
CA SER A 10 0.69 -29.60 -17.20
C SER A 10 1.36 -28.97 -15.97
N PRO A 11 0.95 -27.77 -15.52
CA PRO A 11 1.53 -27.18 -14.32
C PRO A 11 1.16 -28.05 -13.10
N VAL A 12 2.17 -28.40 -12.31
CA VAL A 12 1.95 -28.99 -10.99
C VAL A 12 1.70 -27.84 -10.02
N ILE A 13 0.44 -27.54 -9.77
CA ILE A 13 0.03 -26.50 -8.81
C ILE A 13 -0.15 -27.18 -7.44
N THR A 14 0.70 -26.81 -6.47
CA THR A 14 0.64 -27.32 -5.09
C THR A 14 -0.12 -26.42 -4.12
N ILE A 15 -0.53 -25.23 -4.57
CA ILE A 15 -1.25 -24.23 -3.76
C ILE A 15 -2.74 -24.54 -3.81
N THR A 16 -3.37 -24.70 -2.65
CA THR A 16 -4.82 -24.87 -2.54
C THR A 16 -5.54 -23.52 -2.66
N ARG A 17 -6.87 -23.56 -2.82
CA ARG A 17 -7.68 -22.33 -2.80
C ARG A 17 -7.53 -21.58 -1.48
N ASP A 18 -7.51 -22.31 -0.37
CA ASP A 18 -7.39 -21.72 0.97
C ASP A 18 -6.00 -21.09 1.18
N ASP A 19 -4.94 -21.74 0.68
CA ASP A 19 -3.60 -21.16 0.67
C ASP A 19 -3.57 -19.85 -0.14
N ALA A 20 -4.23 -19.84 -1.30
CA ALA A 20 -4.30 -18.64 -2.14
C ALA A 20 -5.07 -17.51 -1.45
N VAL A 21 -6.19 -17.79 -0.77
CA VAL A 21 -6.94 -16.81 0.02
C VAL A 21 -6.06 -16.23 1.13
N ASN A 22 -5.37 -17.08 1.90
CA ASN A 22 -4.46 -16.64 2.95
C ASN A 22 -3.33 -15.76 2.41
N LEU A 23 -2.73 -16.11 1.28
CA LEU A 23 -1.70 -15.31 0.62
C LEU A 23 -2.24 -13.96 0.14
N LEU A 24 -3.47 -13.91 -0.36
CA LEU A 24 -4.11 -12.67 -0.78
C LEU A 24 -4.43 -11.77 0.42
N LEU A 25 -4.93 -12.31 1.53
CA LEU A 25 -5.13 -11.56 2.77
C LEU A 25 -3.80 -11.04 3.33
N ALA A 26 -2.76 -11.87 3.36
CA ALA A 26 -1.42 -11.46 3.77
C ALA A 26 -0.87 -10.33 2.87
N SER A 27 -1.15 -10.37 1.56
CA SER A 27 -0.75 -9.30 0.65
C SER A 27 -1.42 -7.96 0.94
N ILE A 28 -2.67 -7.96 1.43
CA ILE A 28 -3.35 -6.74 1.89
C ILE A 28 -2.65 -6.22 3.14
N ALA A 29 -2.41 -7.09 4.13
CA ALA A 29 -1.72 -6.69 5.36
C ALA A 29 -0.32 -6.11 5.10
N LEU A 30 0.44 -6.65 4.14
CA LEU A 30 1.74 -6.11 3.75
C LEU A 30 1.64 -4.73 3.10
N GLU A 31 0.59 -4.50 2.31
CA GLU A 31 0.32 -3.19 1.72
C GLU A 31 -0.05 -2.17 2.80
N GLU A 32 -0.93 -2.52 3.74
CA GLU A 32 -1.28 -1.69 4.91
C GLU A 32 -0.05 -1.28 5.73
N LEU A 33 0.85 -2.24 5.99
CA LEU A 33 2.14 -1.95 6.64
C LEU A 33 2.96 -0.94 5.83
N GLY A 34 3.01 -1.09 4.51
CA GLY A 34 3.65 -0.14 3.60
C GLY A 34 3.02 1.26 3.69
N LEU A 35 1.69 1.38 3.68
CA LEU A 35 1.00 2.66 3.83
C LEU A 35 1.30 3.32 5.18
N SER A 36 1.41 2.54 6.27
CA SER A 36 1.77 3.05 7.59
C SER A 36 3.16 3.69 7.61
N HIS A 37 4.12 3.12 6.87
CA HIS A 37 5.46 3.70 6.75
C HIS A 37 5.45 5.02 5.99
N ILE A 38 4.60 5.16 4.97
CA ILE A 38 4.44 6.44 4.25
C ILE A 38 3.86 7.50 5.19
N ILE A 39 2.83 7.15 5.98
CA ILE A 39 2.23 8.08 6.96
C ILE A 39 3.28 8.52 8.00
N ASN A 40 4.08 7.57 8.50
CA ASN A 40 5.16 7.90 9.44
C ASN A 40 6.21 8.83 8.81
N ALA A 41 6.63 8.57 7.57
CA ALA A 41 7.57 9.43 6.85
C ALA A 41 7.01 10.84 6.62
N GLU A 42 5.71 10.98 6.32
CA GLU A 42 5.04 12.28 6.25
C GLU A 42 5.06 13.01 7.61
N GLY A 43 4.87 12.27 8.71
CA GLY A 43 4.99 12.77 10.08
C GLY A 43 6.41 13.26 10.41
N GLU A 44 7.43 12.45 10.10
CA GLU A 44 8.85 12.82 10.29
C GLU A 44 9.23 14.04 9.44
N LYS A 45 8.71 14.15 8.21
CA LYS A 45 8.90 15.33 7.36
C LYS A 45 8.32 16.59 8.00
N ILE A 46 7.14 16.51 8.62
CA ILE A 46 6.57 17.64 9.39
C ILE A 46 7.47 18.00 10.56
N GLN A 47 7.88 17.00 11.35
CA GLN A 47 8.75 17.22 12.50
C GLN A 47 10.11 17.81 12.11
N TYR A 48 10.67 17.39 10.98
CA TYR A 48 11.90 17.94 10.43
C TYR A 48 11.76 19.43 10.15
N ILE A 49 10.71 19.83 9.42
CA ILE A 49 10.49 21.25 9.08
C ILE A 49 10.21 22.10 10.32
N LEU A 50 9.49 21.57 11.31
CA LEU A 50 9.19 22.26 12.56
C LEU A 50 10.37 22.26 13.56
N GLY A 51 11.42 21.48 13.30
CA GLY A 51 12.56 21.33 14.21
C GLY A 51 12.23 20.56 15.48
N THR A 52 11.26 19.65 15.42
CA THR A 52 10.87 18.78 16.53
C THR A 52 11.35 17.34 16.34
N LEU A 53 12.02 17.03 15.23
CA LEU A 53 12.55 15.68 14.96
C LEU A 53 13.80 15.43 15.83
N PRO A 54 13.82 14.39 16.68
CA PRO A 54 14.93 14.15 17.61
C PRO A 54 16.27 14.00 16.89
N GLY A 55 17.32 14.65 17.42
CA GLY A 55 18.67 14.59 16.86
C GLY A 55 18.89 15.44 15.62
N ILE A 56 17.89 16.20 15.16
CA ILE A 56 18.00 17.08 14.00
C ILE A 56 17.60 18.51 14.37
N THR A 57 18.50 19.46 14.11
CA THR A 57 18.23 20.89 14.26
C THR A 57 18.15 21.51 12.86
N PRO A 58 17.01 22.10 12.45
CA PRO A 58 16.89 22.74 11.15
C PRO A 58 17.83 23.94 11.04
N VAL A 59 18.47 24.08 9.89
CA VAL A 59 19.39 25.19 9.61
C VAL A 59 18.66 26.53 9.53
N GLN A 60 17.38 26.50 9.14
CA GLN A 60 16.56 27.70 8.98
C GLN A 60 15.14 27.44 9.48
N LYS A 61 14.53 28.46 10.08
CA LYS A 61 13.12 28.40 10.47
C LYS A 61 12.24 28.52 9.22
N PRO A 62 11.20 27.68 9.07
CA PRO A 62 10.31 27.77 7.93
C PRO A 62 9.53 29.08 7.95
N THR A 63 9.27 29.63 6.77
CA THR A 63 8.32 30.71 6.59
C THR A 63 6.88 30.17 6.64
N ILE A 64 5.90 31.07 6.78
CA ILE A 64 4.48 30.69 6.67
C ILE A 64 4.19 30.05 5.31
N SER A 65 4.79 30.55 4.24
CA SER A 65 4.64 30.00 2.88
C SER A 65 5.15 28.56 2.80
N ASP A 66 6.29 28.26 3.44
CA ASP A 66 6.84 26.90 3.49
C ASP A 66 5.89 25.94 4.22
N LEU A 67 5.30 26.39 5.34
CA LEU A 67 4.34 25.59 6.11
C LEU A 67 3.05 25.33 5.34
N LEU A 68 2.55 26.31 4.59
CA LEU A 68 1.38 26.14 3.73
C LEU A 68 1.65 25.17 2.58
N ALA A 69 2.84 25.27 1.97
CA ALA A 69 3.27 24.36 0.91
C ALA A 69 3.43 22.92 1.44
N LEU A 70 4.07 22.74 2.61
CA LEU A 70 4.18 21.46 3.29
C LEU A 70 2.81 20.85 3.56
N ASN A 71 1.89 21.62 4.18
CA ASN A 71 0.55 21.15 4.49
C ASN A 71 -0.23 20.75 3.21
N ALA A 72 -0.07 21.49 2.12
CA ALA A 72 -0.66 21.13 0.84
C ALA A 72 -0.09 19.82 0.30
N SER A 73 1.23 19.62 0.37
CA SER A 73 1.90 18.38 -0.06
C SER A 73 1.46 17.18 0.78
N VAL A 74 1.47 17.27 2.11
CA VAL A 74 1.03 16.20 3.01
C VAL A 74 -0.42 15.82 2.72
N ARG A 75 -1.30 16.81 2.57
CA ARG A 75 -2.72 16.57 2.24
C ARG A 75 -2.89 15.85 0.91
N GLU A 76 -2.06 16.13 -0.09
CA GLU A 76 -2.10 15.40 -1.36
C GLU A 76 -1.68 13.94 -1.18
N THR A 77 -0.57 13.69 -0.46
CA THR A 77 -0.13 12.32 -0.13
C THR A 77 -1.24 11.54 0.58
N ILE A 78 -1.86 12.12 1.62
CA ILE A 78 -2.97 11.49 2.35
C ILE A 78 -4.18 11.22 1.44
N ARG A 79 -4.46 12.09 0.45
CA ARG A 79 -5.55 11.87 -0.51
C ARG A 79 -5.25 10.67 -1.42
N GLU A 80 -4.02 10.50 -1.86
CA GLU A 80 -3.62 9.33 -2.66
C GLU A 80 -3.66 8.04 -1.82
N LEU A 81 -3.17 8.08 -0.58
CA LEU A 81 -3.22 6.94 0.34
C LEU A 81 -4.66 6.48 0.58
N ARG A 82 -5.60 7.41 0.78
CA ARG A 82 -7.02 7.07 0.93
C ARG A 82 -7.62 6.37 -0.30
N ARG A 83 -7.17 6.74 -1.50
CA ARG A 83 -7.60 6.03 -2.73
C ARG A 83 -7.06 4.61 -2.77
N LYS A 84 -5.80 4.41 -2.34
CA LYS A 84 -5.22 3.07 -2.21
C LYS A 84 -5.96 2.24 -1.16
N GLU A 85 -6.31 2.84 -0.02
CA GLU A 85 -7.11 2.22 1.04
C GLU A 85 -8.45 1.70 0.50
N TRP A 86 -9.15 2.52 -0.29
CA TRP A 86 -10.40 2.10 -0.93
C TRP A 86 -10.19 0.88 -1.83
N ILE A 87 -9.11 0.85 -2.62
CA ILE A 87 -8.80 -0.29 -3.49
C ILE A 87 -8.47 -1.54 -2.67
N LEU A 88 -7.77 -1.40 -1.55
CA LEU A 88 -7.47 -2.51 -0.64
C LEU A 88 -8.73 -3.06 0.03
N GLN A 89 -9.66 -2.18 0.43
CA GLN A 89 -10.96 -2.53 0.96
C GLN A 89 -11.78 -3.34 -0.06
N GLU A 90 -11.89 -2.87 -1.31
CA GLU A 90 -12.58 -3.58 -2.40
C GLU A 90 -11.95 -4.97 -2.64
N LYS A 91 -10.62 -5.06 -2.60
CA LYS A 91 -9.90 -6.34 -2.71
C LYS A 91 -10.23 -7.28 -1.55
N LEU A 92 -10.27 -6.76 -0.31
CA LEU A 92 -10.63 -7.53 0.87
C LEU A 92 -12.05 -8.09 0.75
N GLU A 93 -13.02 -7.23 0.42
CA GLU A 93 -14.42 -7.63 0.25
C GLU A 93 -14.57 -8.70 -0.83
N SER A 94 -13.86 -8.54 -1.96
CA SER A 94 -13.82 -9.56 -3.02
C SER A 94 -13.27 -10.90 -2.52
N ILE A 95 -12.18 -10.90 -1.74
CA ILE A 95 -11.60 -12.15 -1.20
C ILE A 95 -12.56 -12.80 -0.19
N LEU A 96 -13.17 -12.03 0.71
CA LEU A 96 -14.10 -12.57 1.71
C LEU A 96 -15.36 -13.17 1.07
N SER A 97 -15.80 -12.63 -0.07
CA SER A 97 -16.88 -13.22 -0.86
C SER A 97 -16.54 -14.60 -1.43
N LEU A 98 -15.25 -14.93 -1.60
CA LEU A 98 -14.80 -16.24 -2.06
C LEU A 98 -14.84 -17.31 -0.97
N GLU A 99 -14.76 -16.92 0.31
CA GLU A 99 -14.89 -17.84 1.46
C GLU A 99 -16.34 -18.21 1.76
N THR A 100 -17.29 -17.31 1.48
CA THR A 100 -18.73 -17.50 1.78
C THR A 100 -19.48 -18.37 0.76
N GLY A 101 -18.76 -19.14 -0.05
CA GLY A 101 -19.33 -20.08 -1.02
C GLY A 101 -20.03 -21.27 -0.35
N HIS A 102 -21.31 -21.08 -0.02
CA HIS A 102 -22.29 -22.16 0.14
C HIS A 102 -22.34 -23.00 -1.15
N PHE A 103 -22.13 -24.30 -1.02
CA PHE A 103 -22.67 -25.33 -1.92
C PHE A 103 -23.99 -25.84 -1.37
#